data_AF-A0A518E0M0-F1
#
_entry.id   AF-A0A518E0M0-F1
#
_cell.length_a   1.000
_cell.length_b   1.000
_cell.length_c   1.000
_cell.angle_alpha   90.00
_cell.angle_beta   90.00
_cell.angle_gamma   90.00
#
_symmetry.space_group_name_H-M   'P 1'
#
loop_
_entity.id
_entity.type
_entity.pdbx_description
1 polymer ?
#
loop_
_entity_poly.entity_id
_entity_poly.type
_entity_poly.pdbx_seq_one_letter_code
_entity_poly.pdbx_strand_id
1 'polypeptide(L)'
;MITLSRSLVRRLRIAFGRGLGITARHTGPPIEFQSGPQGVCIRTQNKQFAIEYHEPGVHQEERIVAPFDLLRQCEGAKHDLVTLHRTGDRVTADWVDSGIPQAVQHDLQEFGDFPPLPETMAVNDSRLLDALRDAVETTEADATRYALNHLRLRGDGQIAASDGRQLLVQSGFSFPWEGELLIPANRLLASGELSNDLGNGKTVEVGQTEDWVTIRAGAWTVCLKIEKEARFPQVDDLLPAANVAGSTLHWSNADAQFLAKALKRLPSSDEVNAPVTVDLNGAVSVRAAASSKAPPTEVVLTGSRRDGDAIRISTNRVYLGRAARLGFRSVFLTGQESPAFCREPHRTYLWAVLGKAGIIPSDPEATRIESPTSQHTTAIPQERNNAMITSKPEHATKQAESNQTETVGVDSLIESAETVKASLRESSAQVSDLIAALKRHRRQSKTLQSALLSIRALQAIDA
;
A
#
# COMPACT_ATOMS: atom_id res chain seq x y z
N MET A 1 18.87 15.88 29.09
CA MET A 1 19.44 15.07 27.98
C MET A 1 18.46 13.95 27.64
N ILE A 2 18.24 13.66 26.35
CA ILE A 2 17.35 12.58 25.88
C ILE A 2 18.17 11.65 24.98
N THR A 3 18.06 10.33 25.17
CA THR A 3 18.82 9.35 24.35
C THR A 3 17.87 8.38 23.66
N LEU A 4 18.07 8.17 22.37
CA LEU A 4 17.23 7.33 21.51
C LEU A 4 18.11 6.42 20.66
N SER A 5 17.58 5.29 20.18
CA SER A 5 18.28 4.50 19.16
C SER A 5 18.14 5.14 17.78
N ARG A 6 19.17 5.05 16.95
CA ARG A 6 19.15 5.52 15.55
C ARG A 6 18.10 4.79 14.70
N SER A 7 17.83 3.52 15.01
CA SER A 7 16.73 2.74 14.41
C SER A 7 15.35 3.29 14.78
N LEU A 8 15.14 3.76 16.02
CA LEU A 8 13.93 4.47 16.41
C LEU A 8 13.81 5.82 15.68
N VAL A 9 14.88 6.61 15.61
CA VAL A 9 14.88 7.88 14.85
C VAL A 9 14.48 7.67 13.39
N ARG A 10 14.99 6.61 12.75
CA ARG A 10 14.59 6.22 11.40
C ARG A 10 13.09 5.92 11.30
N ARG A 11 12.54 5.14 12.24
CA ARG A 11 11.11 4.82 12.29
C ARG A 11 10.25 6.07 12.46
N LEU A 12 10.60 6.93 13.42
CA LEU A 12 9.92 8.21 13.66
C LEU A 12 9.93 9.07 12.39
N ARG A 13 11.07 9.18 11.69
CA ARG A 13 11.15 9.97 10.46
C ARG A 13 10.21 9.43 9.38
N ILE A 14 10.13 8.12 9.20
CA ILE A 14 9.29 7.53 8.16
C ILE A 14 7.80 7.69 8.52
N ALA A 15 7.41 7.36 9.75
CA ALA A 15 6.04 7.52 10.24
C ALA A 15 5.59 8.98 10.18
N PHE A 16 6.35 9.90 10.78
CA PHE A 16 6.04 11.33 10.78
C PHE A 16 6.03 11.90 9.36
N GLY A 17 6.98 11.50 8.52
CA GLY A 17 7.05 11.92 7.12
C GLY A 17 5.81 11.52 6.32
N ARG A 18 5.31 10.30 6.52
CA ARG A 18 4.07 9.81 5.90
C ARG A 18 2.84 10.54 6.42
N GLY A 19 2.74 10.71 7.74
CA GLY A 19 1.61 11.37 8.41
C GLY A 19 1.45 12.83 8.00
N LEU A 20 2.57 13.55 7.92
CA LEU A 20 2.59 14.98 7.63
C LEU A 20 2.66 15.32 6.14
N GLY A 21 2.74 14.33 5.26
CA GLY A 21 2.90 14.54 3.82
C GLY A 21 4.26 15.14 3.42
N ILE A 22 5.29 14.96 4.25
CA ILE A 22 6.62 15.54 4.02
C ILE A 22 7.32 14.77 2.90
N THR A 23 7.74 15.50 1.86
CA THR A 23 8.63 14.96 0.81
C THR A 23 10.07 15.41 1.05
N ALA A 24 11.02 14.83 0.32
CA ALA A 24 12.45 15.17 0.42
C ALA A 24 12.77 16.66 0.15
N ARG A 25 11.81 17.43 -0.40
CA ARG A 25 11.99 18.84 -0.77
C ARG A 25 11.46 19.83 0.27
N HIS A 26 10.79 19.36 1.31
CA HIS A 26 10.21 20.22 2.35
C HIS A 26 10.86 19.96 3.70
N THR A 27 11.09 21.05 4.44
CA THR A 27 11.33 21.04 5.88
C THR A 27 10.02 20.68 6.56
N GLY A 28 10.03 19.66 7.42
CA GLY A 28 8.85 19.30 8.21
C GLY A 28 8.58 20.30 9.34
N PRO A 29 7.39 20.24 9.97
CA PRO A 29 7.13 20.99 11.20
C PRO A 29 8.08 20.56 12.33
N PRO A 30 8.23 21.39 13.37
CA PRO A 30 9.05 21.08 14.53
C PRO A 30 8.67 19.73 15.17
N ILE A 31 9.64 19.12 15.84
CA ILE A 31 9.47 17.90 16.63
C ILE A 31 9.75 18.23 18.08
N GLU A 32 8.79 17.91 18.94
CA GLU A 32 8.97 17.98 20.38
C GLU A 32 9.43 16.61 20.91
N PHE A 33 10.50 16.63 21.70
CA PHE A 33 10.98 15.51 22.49
C PHE A 33 10.78 15.85 23.96
N GLN A 34 10.03 15.02 24.68
CA GLN A 34 9.78 15.18 26.10
C GLN A 34 10.16 13.87 26.80
N SER A 35 11.04 13.93 27.79
CA SER A 35 11.33 12.79 28.67
C SER A 35 10.89 13.09 30.10
N GLY A 36 10.53 12.06 30.85
CA GLY A 36 10.17 12.18 32.24
C GLY A 36 9.87 10.82 32.90
N PRO A 37 9.18 10.82 34.06
CA PRO A 37 8.88 9.60 34.81
C PRO A 37 7.95 8.61 34.10
N GLN A 38 7.22 9.07 33.07
CA GLN A 38 6.30 8.25 32.28
C GLN A 38 6.94 7.71 30.99
N GLY A 39 8.16 8.12 30.66
CA GLY A 39 8.87 7.66 29.47
C GLY A 39 9.34 8.80 28.59
N VAL A 40 9.49 8.51 27.30
CA VAL A 40 9.80 9.49 26.27
C VAL A 40 8.60 9.63 25.34
N CYS A 41 8.09 10.86 25.22
CA CYS A 41 7.08 11.25 24.24
C CYS A 41 7.75 12.06 23.13
N ILE A 42 7.47 11.71 21.87
CA ILE A 42 8.01 12.40 20.70
C ILE A 42 6.84 12.76 19.80
N ARG A 43 6.65 14.05 19.54
CA ARG A 43 5.44 14.59 18.90
C ARG A 43 5.78 15.48 17.72
N THR A 44 4.90 15.46 16.73
CA THR A 44 4.90 16.43 15.65
C THR A 44 3.51 16.62 15.07
N GLN A 45 3.24 17.79 14.47
CA GLN A 45 1.90 18.12 13.98
C GLN A 45 1.88 19.13 12.85
N ASN A 46 0.80 19.10 12.08
CA ASN A 46 0.37 20.17 11.17
C ASN A 46 -1.12 20.48 11.42
N LYS A 47 -1.74 21.31 10.57
CA LYS A 47 -3.13 21.75 10.75
C LYS A 47 -4.19 20.64 10.67
N GLN A 48 -3.88 19.51 10.01
CA GLN A 48 -4.84 18.43 9.75
C GLN A 48 -4.48 17.11 10.45
N PHE A 49 -3.26 17.02 10.99
CA PHE A 49 -2.69 15.78 11.47
C PHE A 49 -1.71 16.03 12.60
N ALA A 50 -1.85 15.29 13.70
CA ALA A 50 -0.88 15.23 14.78
C ALA A 50 -0.53 13.77 15.09
N ILE A 51 0.72 13.54 15.49
CA ILE A 51 1.20 12.20 15.86
C ILE A 51 2.13 12.28 17.05
N GLU A 52 2.00 11.29 17.92
CA GLU A 52 2.84 11.04 19.07
C GLU A 52 3.34 9.60 19.03
N TYR A 53 4.61 9.43 19.38
CA TYR A 53 5.20 8.15 19.79
C TYR A 53 5.52 8.23 21.28
N HIS A 54 5.12 7.21 22.05
CA HIS A 54 5.39 7.09 23.47
C HIS A 54 6.13 5.79 23.76
N GLU A 55 7.32 5.90 24.36
CA GLU A 55 8.08 4.77 24.88
C GLU A 55 8.08 4.84 26.42
N PRO A 56 7.42 3.90 27.12
CA PRO A 56 7.40 3.88 28.58
C PRO A 56 8.80 3.72 29.16
N GLY A 57 9.06 4.42 30.26
CA GLY A 57 10.36 4.40 30.93
C GLY A 57 10.43 5.43 32.05
N VAL A 58 11.53 5.42 32.80
CA VAL A 58 11.79 6.43 33.82
C VAL A 58 13.04 7.21 33.43
N HIS A 59 12.84 8.48 33.11
CA HIS A 59 13.91 9.37 32.66
C HIS A 59 13.89 10.68 33.44
N GLN A 60 15.00 11.42 33.39
CA GLN A 60 15.04 12.79 33.86
C GLN A 60 14.10 13.67 33.02
N GLU A 61 13.44 14.63 33.67
CA GLU A 61 12.59 15.59 32.98
C GLU A 61 13.43 16.47 32.05
N GLU A 62 13.07 16.46 30.77
CA GLU A 62 13.70 17.28 29.75
C GLU A 62 12.69 17.56 28.64
N ARG A 63 12.76 18.76 28.06
CA ARG A 63 11.96 19.14 26.89
C ARG A 63 12.86 19.82 25.86
N ILE A 64 12.89 19.26 24.66
CA ILE A 64 13.69 19.75 23.53
C ILE A 64 12.78 19.83 22.31
N VAL A 65 12.75 20.98 21.63
CA VAL A 65 12.04 21.13 20.36
C VAL A 65 13.05 21.43 19.27
N ALA A 66 13.07 20.60 18.23
CA ALA A 66 14.07 20.62 17.17
C ALA A 66 13.42 20.63 15.77
N PRO A 67 14.14 21.11 14.73
CA PRO A 67 13.66 20.96 13.35
C PRO A 67 13.51 19.49 12.95
N PHE A 68 12.54 19.21 12.07
CA PHE A 68 12.34 17.87 11.51
C PHE A 68 13.60 17.26 10.88
N ASP A 69 14.43 18.09 10.26
CA ASP A 69 15.65 17.66 9.58
C ASP A 69 16.68 17.04 10.54
N LEU A 70 16.58 17.28 11.86
CA LEU A 70 17.41 16.60 12.85
C LEU A 70 17.25 15.07 12.73
N LEU A 71 16.03 14.55 12.55
CA LEU A 71 15.81 13.11 12.37
C LEU A 71 16.50 12.58 11.10
N ARG A 72 16.52 13.36 10.01
CA ARG A 72 17.17 12.95 8.74
C ARG A 72 18.68 12.81 8.89
N GLN A 73 19.28 13.62 9.76
CA GLN A 73 20.72 13.71 9.92
C GLN A 73 21.27 12.63 10.85
N CYS A 74 20.54 12.27 11.89
CA CYS A 74 21.02 11.30 12.89
C CYS A 74 20.39 9.89 12.77
N GLU A 75 19.46 9.66 11.83
CA GLU A 75 18.88 8.32 11.65
C GLU A 75 19.91 7.24 11.27
N GLY A 76 19.55 5.98 11.49
CA GLY A 76 20.38 4.83 11.11
C GLY A 76 19.60 3.52 11.15
N ALA A 77 20.13 2.47 10.52
CA ALA A 77 19.51 1.13 10.57
C ALA A 77 19.87 0.36 11.85
N LYS A 78 20.96 0.73 12.52
CA LYS A 78 21.49 0.08 13.73
C LYS A 78 20.86 0.67 14.99
N HIS A 79 21.00 -0.06 16.10
CA HIS A 79 20.55 0.35 17.44
C HIS A 79 21.55 1.26 18.16
N ASP A 80 22.57 1.77 17.46
CA ASP A 80 23.51 2.76 18.01
C ASP A 80 22.72 3.97 18.54
N LEU A 81 23.20 4.57 19.62
CA LEU A 81 22.47 5.64 20.30
C LEU A 81 22.76 7.01 19.69
N VAL A 82 21.74 7.85 19.68
CA VAL A 82 21.85 9.30 19.50
C VAL A 82 21.41 9.99 20.78
N THR A 83 22.20 10.97 21.21
CA THR A 83 21.95 11.76 22.41
C THR A 83 21.63 13.19 22.03
N LEU A 84 20.47 13.66 22.48
CA LEU A 84 19.99 15.03 22.32
C LEU A 84 20.23 15.80 23.62
N HIS A 85 20.85 16.97 23.50
CA HIS A 85 21.05 17.86 24.63
C HIS A 85 20.97 19.33 24.21
N ARG A 86 20.64 20.20 25.17
CA ARG A 86 20.52 21.64 24.95
C ARG A 86 21.82 22.33 25.33
N THR A 87 22.22 23.30 24.53
CA THR A 87 23.34 24.20 24.82
C THR A 87 22.90 25.61 24.48
N GLY A 88 22.48 26.36 25.50
CA GLY A 88 21.87 27.68 25.31
C GLY A 88 20.54 27.60 24.54
N ASP A 89 20.47 28.33 23.43
CA ASP A 89 19.34 28.41 22.50
C ASP A 89 19.40 27.35 21.38
N ARG A 90 20.33 26.40 21.47
CA ARG A 90 20.57 25.37 20.45
C ARG A 90 20.35 23.97 20.99
N VAL A 91 19.96 23.07 20.09
CA VAL A 91 19.91 21.63 20.30
C VAL A 91 21.05 20.97 19.54
N THR A 92 21.78 20.10 20.23
CA THR A 92 22.83 19.27 19.66
C THR A 92 22.41 17.81 19.70
N ALA A 93 22.64 17.09 18.61
CA ALA A 93 22.49 15.65 18.52
C ALA A 93 23.84 14.99 18.24
N ASP A 94 24.30 14.12 19.14
CA ASP A 94 25.58 13.40 19.04
C ASP A 94 25.35 11.91 18.88
N TRP A 95 26.15 11.27 18.03
CA TRP A 95 26.15 9.82 17.89
C TRP A 95 27.51 9.32 17.39
N VAL A 96 27.67 8.00 17.35
CA VAL A 96 28.83 7.35 16.71
C VAL A 96 28.35 6.65 15.45
N ASP A 97 28.98 6.94 14.31
CA ASP A 97 28.76 6.20 13.07
C ASP A 97 30.03 5.43 12.68
N SER A 98 29.94 4.10 12.75
CA SER A 98 31.04 3.21 12.36
C SER A 98 32.37 3.55 13.07
N GLY A 99 32.28 3.91 14.36
CA GLY A 99 33.41 4.29 15.21
C GLY A 99 33.80 5.78 15.12
N ILE A 100 33.16 6.57 14.27
CA ILE A 100 33.44 7.99 14.08
C ILE A 100 32.39 8.82 14.83
N PRO A 101 32.79 9.67 15.81
CA PRO A 101 31.86 10.62 16.44
C PRO A 101 31.29 11.60 15.42
N GLN A 102 29.98 11.84 15.51
CA GLN A 102 29.22 12.76 14.69
C GLN A 102 28.41 13.68 15.60
N ALA A 103 28.23 14.92 15.19
CA ALA A 103 27.39 15.89 15.88
C ALA A 103 26.71 16.82 14.87
N VAL A 104 25.44 17.15 15.11
CA VAL A 104 24.72 18.20 14.39
C VAL A 104 24.06 19.14 15.37
N GLN A 105 24.01 20.43 15.01
CA GLN A 105 23.48 21.47 15.87
C GLN A 105 22.46 22.33 15.12
N HIS A 106 21.31 22.57 15.75
CA HIS A 106 20.23 23.39 15.23
C HIS A 106 19.75 24.39 16.28
N ASP A 107 19.06 25.43 15.84
CA ASP A 107 18.38 26.35 16.74
C ASP A 107 17.15 25.66 17.35
N LEU A 108 16.85 25.96 18.61
CA LEU A 108 15.63 25.49 19.25
C LEU A 108 14.41 26.07 18.53
N GLN A 109 13.38 25.26 18.38
CA GLN A 109 12.12 25.66 17.78
C GLN A 109 11.00 25.78 18.81
N GLU A 110 9.85 26.28 18.38
CA GLU A 110 8.64 26.30 19.19
C GLU A 110 7.69 25.17 18.75
N PHE A 111 6.93 24.67 19.71
CA PHE A 111 5.91 23.66 19.47
C PHE A 111 4.59 24.15 20.06
N GLY A 112 3.56 24.22 19.22
CA GLY A 112 2.22 24.62 19.65
C GLY A 112 1.50 23.52 20.42
N ASP A 113 0.29 23.82 20.89
CA ASP A 113 -0.51 22.87 21.66
C ASP A 113 -0.84 21.62 20.86
N PHE A 114 -0.65 20.45 21.48
CA PHE A 114 -0.99 19.17 20.89
C PHE A 114 -2.49 18.87 21.12
N PRO A 115 -3.19 18.19 20.18
CA PRO A 115 -4.60 17.87 20.36
C PRO A 115 -4.86 17.10 21.68
N PRO A 116 -5.89 17.49 22.46
CA PRO A 116 -6.22 16.79 23.68
C PRO A 116 -6.70 15.37 23.39
N LEU A 117 -6.41 14.46 24.31
CA LEU A 117 -6.94 13.10 24.23
C LEU A 117 -8.46 13.11 24.51
N PRO A 118 -9.24 12.28 23.79
CA PRO A 118 -10.66 12.07 24.09
C PRO A 118 -10.87 11.52 25.51
N GLU A 119 -11.96 11.96 26.15
CA GLU A 119 -12.40 11.40 27.44
C GLU A 119 -12.84 9.94 27.30
N THR A 120 -13.46 9.59 26.16
CA THR A 120 -13.93 8.23 25.86
C THR A 120 -13.20 7.68 24.65
N MET A 121 -12.63 6.49 24.82
CA MET A 121 -11.93 5.74 23.77
C MET A 121 -12.58 4.35 23.66
N ALA A 122 -13.18 4.05 22.50
CA ALA A 122 -13.74 2.73 22.21
C ALA A 122 -12.65 1.77 21.74
N VAL A 123 -12.67 0.54 22.24
CA VAL A 123 -11.71 -0.51 21.89
C VAL A 123 -12.22 -1.31 20.70
N ASN A 124 -11.38 -1.46 19.68
CA ASN A 124 -11.61 -2.25 18.47
C ASN A 124 -10.52 -3.32 18.34
N ASP A 125 -10.79 -4.36 17.56
CA ASP A 125 -9.76 -5.32 17.15
C ASP A 125 -8.81 -4.74 16.09
N SER A 126 -7.67 -5.40 15.88
CA SER A 126 -6.64 -4.93 14.95
C SER A 126 -7.10 -4.83 13.49
N ARG A 127 -8.21 -5.48 13.08
CA ARG A 127 -8.71 -5.35 11.70
C ARG A 127 -9.15 -3.91 11.39
N LEU A 128 -9.39 -3.06 12.39
CA LEU A 128 -9.70 -1.66 12.15
C LEU A 128 -8.58 -0.96 11.36
N LEU A 129 -7.32 -1.29 11.64
CA LEU A 129 -6.18 -0.71 10.91
C LEU A 129 -6.14 -1.19 9.46
N ASP A 130 -6.45 -2.48 9.24
CA ASP A 130 -6.58 -3.03 7.89
C ASP A 130 -7.72 -2.34 7.12
N ALA A 131 -8.85 -2.13 7.78
CA ALA A 131 -9.99 -1.46 7.18
C ALA A 131 -9.70 0.01 6.83
N LEU A 132 -9.01 0.75 7.72
CA LEU A 132 -8.58 2.11 7.46
C LEU A 132 -7.57 2.18 6.31
N ARG A 133 -6.59 1.27 6.25
CA ARG A 133 -5.66 1.16 5.10
C ARG A 133 -6.42 0.97 3.80
N ASP A 134 -7.29 -0.04 3.76
CA ASP A 134 -8.03 -0.38 2.55
C ASP A 134 -8.96 0.78 2.13
N ALA A 135 -9.52 1.51 3.09
CA ALA A 135 -10.32 2.71 2.85
C ALA A 135 -9.47 3.86 2.27
N VAL A 136 -8.30 4.16 2.84
CA VAL A 136 -7.37 5.19 2.30
C VAL A 136 -6.98 4.87 0.86
N GLU A 137 -6.69 3.62 0.54
CA GLU A 137 -6.36 3.21 -0.84
C GLU A 137 -7.54 3.41 -1.82
N THR A 138 -8.77 3.65 -1.35
CA THR A 138 -9.99 3.86 -2.17
C THR A 138 -10.30 5.34 -2.42
N THR A 139 -9.51 6.27 -1.87
CA THR A 139 -9.78 7.71 -1.95
C THR A 139 -9.20 8.38 -3.19
N GLU A 140 -9.74 9.56 -3.55
CA GLU A 140 -9.26 10.43 -4.61
C GLU A 140 -8.76 11.75 -4.02
N ALA A 141 -7.47 12.08 -4.25
CA ALA A 141 -6.83 13.23 -3.60
C ALA A 141 -7.29 14.58 -4.17
N ASP A 142 -7.59 14.61 -5.48
CA ASP A 142 -7.87 15.84 -6.22
C ASP A 142 -9.38 16.07 -6.45
N ALA A 143 -10.23 15.48 -5.59
CA ALA A 143 -11.67 15.61 -5.70
C ALA A 143 -12.18 17.01 -5.32
N THR A 144 -13.07 17.57 -6.13
CA THR A 144 -13.55 18.96 -5.98
C THR A 144 -15.00 19.07 -5.51
N ARG A 145 -15.86 18.08 -5.82
CA ARG A 145 -17.31 18.14 -5.52
C ARG A 145 -17.67 17.55 -4.16
N TYR A 146 -17.04 16.44 -3.82
CA TYR A 146 -17.26 15.70 -2.57
C TYR A 146 -15.91 15.48 -1.89
N ALA A 147 -15.92 15.24 -0.58
CA ALA A 147 -14.75 14.92 0.23
C ALA A 147 -14.23 13.50 -0.04
N LEU A 148 -13.90 13.17 -1.29
CA LEU A 148 -13.39 11.84 -1.66
C LEU A 148 -11.94 11.63 -1.25
N ASN A 149 -11.26 12.69 -0.80
CA ASN A 149 -9.97 12.66 -0.11
C ASN A 149 -10.12 12.41 1.42
N HIS A 150 -11.33 12.13 1.89
CA HIS A 150 -11.63 11.80 3.28
C HIS A 150 -12.22 10.39 3.39
N LEU A 151 -12.10 9.81 4.59
CA LEU A 151 -12.84 8.63 5.00
C LEU A 151 -14.07 9.09 5.78
N ARG A 152 -15.20 8.45 5.53
CA ARG A 152 -16.41 8.62 6.35
C ARG A 152 -16.43 7.57 7.45
N LEU A 153 -16.51 8.00 8.70
CA LEU A 153 -16.68 7.13 9.86
C LEU A 153 -18.03 7.41 10.52
N ARG A 154 -18.87 6.38 10.67
CA ARG A 154 -20.23 6.51 11.22
C ARG A 154 -20.34 5.80 12.57
N GLY A 155 -21.00 6.42 13.54
CA GLY A 155 -21.12 5.94 14.93
C GLY A 155 -21.63 4.51 15.10
N ASP A 156 -22.34 3.97 14.12
CA ASP A 156 -22.76 2.56 14.08
C ASP A 156 -21.65 1.58 13.63
N GLY A 157 -20.42 2.07 13.51
CA GLY A 157 -19.25 1.25 13.18
C GLY A 157 -18.96 1.12 11.69
N GLN A 158 -19.54 1.97 10.83
CA GLN A 158 -19.30 1.94 9.38
C GLN A 158 -18.11 2.83 8.97
N ILE A 159 -17.28 2.34 8.06
CA ILE A 159 -16.23 3.08 7.34
C ILE A 159 -16.58 3.07 5.85
N ALA A 160 -16.61 4.23 5.21
CA ALA A 160 -16.81 4.33 3.76
C ALA A 160 -15.73 5.19 3.09
N ALA A 161 -15.29 4.77 1.89
CA ALA A 161 -14.36 5.50 1.05
C ALA A 161 -14.67 5.28 -0.43
N SER A 162 -14.46 6.31 -1.26
CA SER A 162 -14.71 6.28 -2.70
C SER A 162 -13.78 7.24 -3.43
N ASP A 163 -13.45 6.91 -4.68
CA ASP A 163 -12.76 7.77 -5.65
C ASP A 163 -13.73 8.24 -6.76
N GLY A 164 -15.04 8.00 -6.59
CA GLY A 164 -16.08 8.26 -7.58
C GLY A 164 -16.22 7.18 -8.67
N ARG A 165 -15.34 6.17 -8.70
CA ARG A 165 -15.34 5.06 -9.67
C ARG A 165 -15.43 3.70 -9.00
N GLN A 166 -14.96 3.59 -7.76
CA GLN A 166 -15.11 2.48 -6.84
C GLN A 166 -15.58 2.99 -5.47
N LEU A 167 -16.15 2.08 -4.69
CA LEU A 167 -16.66 2.31 -3.34
C LEU A 167 -16.29 1.11 -2.48
N LEU A 168 -15.73 1.38 -1.31
CA LEU A 168 -15.50 0.39 -0.26
C LEU A 168 -16.25 0.82 0.99
N VAL A 169 -17.11 -0.07 1.48
CA VAL A 169 -17.83 0.08 2.75
C VAL A 169 -17.48 -1.09 3.65
N GLN A 170 -17.09 -0.81 4.88
CA GLN A 170 -16.74 -1.81 5.90
C GLN A 170 -17.50 -1.49 7.19
N SER A 171 -17.88 -2.50 7.96
CA SER A 171 -18.69 -2.34 9.17
C SER A 171 -18.23 -3.25 10.31
N GLY A 172 -18.84 -3.09 11.49
CA GLY A 172 -18.57 -3.90 12.69
C GLY A 172 -17.48 -3.34 13.59
N PHE A 173 -17.26 -2.02 13.53
CA PHE A 173 -16.36 -1.31 14.44
C PHE A 173 -17.15 -0.61 15.55
N SER A 174 -16.47 -0.15 16.59
CA SER A 174 -17.07 0.63 17.67
C SER A 174 -16.46 2.01 17.68
N PHE A 175 -17.32 3.02 17.53
CA PHE A 175 -16.93 4.43 17.52
C PHE A 175 -17.76 5.18 18.57
N PRO A 176 -17.14 5.93 19.51
CA PRO A 176 -17.85 6.55 20.63
C PRO A 176 -18.44 7.91 20.24
N TRP A 177 -19.17 7.96 19.13
CA TRP A 177 -19.87 9.15 18.68
C TRP A 177 -21.17 8.77 17.97
N GLU A 178 -22.07 9.74 17.87
CA GLU A 178 -23.29 9.62 17.07
C GLU A 178 -23.08 10.24 15.69
N GLY A 179 -23.89 9.83 14.71
CA GLY A 179 -23.85 10.37 13.36
C GLY A 179 -22.59 9.97 12.57
N GLU A 180 -22.19 10.83 11.63
CA GLU A 180 -21.03 10.60 10.76
C GLU A 180 -20.00 11.72 10.88
N LEU A 181 -18.74 11.36 10.73
CA LEU A 181 -17.59 12.26 10.72
C LEU A 181 -16.73 11.99 9.49
N LEU A 182 -16.03 13.02 9.04
CA LEU A 182 -15.06 12.92 7.97
C LEU A 182 -13.66 13.16 8.52
N ILE A 183 -12.73 12.26 8.20
CA ILE A 183 -11.31 12.38 8.54
C ILE A 183 -10.46 12.33 7.26
N PRO A 184 -9.35 13.07 7.19
CA PRO A 184 -8.51 13.08 5.99
C PRO A 184 -7.93 11.68 5.74
N ALA A 185 -7.90 11.28 4.46
CA ALA A 185 -7.23 10.05 4.05
C ALA A 185 -5.71 10.22 4.21
N ASN A 186 -5.16 9.64 5.26
CA ASN A 186 -3.76 9.82 5.62
C ASN A 186 -2.91 8.60 5.24
N ARG A 187 -1.80 8.85 4.51
CA ARG A 187 -0.88 7.80 4.04
C ARG A 187 -0.27 6.98 5.17
N LEU A 188 -0.19 7.53 6.37
CA LEU A 188 0.27 6.79 7.55
C LEU A 188 -0.62 5.57 7.85
N LEU A 189 -1.94 5.72 7.72
CA LEU A 189 -2.92 4.66 7.92
C LEU A 189 -2.78 3.57 6.86
N ALA A 190 -2.38 3.94 5.64
CA ALA A 190 -2.10 2.99 4.57
C ALA A 190 -0.74 2.30 4.69
N SER A 191 0.04 2.63 5.72
CA SER A 191 1.45 2.27 5.80
C SER A 191 1.66 1.04 6.68
N GLY A 192 2.46 0.11 6.18
CA GLY A 192 2.81 -1.10 6.92
C GLY A 192 3.63 -0.85 8.19
N GLU A 193 4.13 0.36 8.43
CA GLU A 193 4.81 0.68 9.70
C GLU A 193 3.82 0.76 10.86
N LEU A 194 2.63 1.33 10.63
CA LEU A 194 1.54 1.21 11.57
C LEU A 194 1.13 -0.26 11.69
N SER A 195 0.92 -0.97 10.59
CA SER A 195 0.51 -2.38 10.69
C SER A 195 1.53 -3.27 11.42
N ASN A 196 2.83 -3.01 11.29
CA ASN A 196 3.90 -3.81 11.90
C ASN A 196 4.17 -3.43 13.37
N ASP A 197 4.12 -2.14 13.73
CA ASP A 197 4.35 -1.68 15.12
C ASP A 197 3.04 -1.67 15.94
N LEU A 198 1.88 -1.37 15.34
CA LEU A 198 0.56 -1.44 15.97
C LEU A 198 -0.02 -2.86 16.00
N GLY A 199 0.32 -3.71 15.02
CA GLY A 199 -0.24 -5.06 14.86
C GLY A 199 0.27 -6.10 15.87
N ASN A 200 1.29 -5.75 16.68
CA ASN A 200 1.66 -6.53 17.86
C ASN A 200 0.73 -6.24 19.06
N GLY A 201 -0.06 -5.16 19.01
CA GLY A 201 -1.16 -4.90 19.93
C GLY A 201 -2.45 -5.57 19.44
N LYS A 202 -3.17 -6.25 20.33
CA LYS A 202 -4.45 -6.90 19.98
C LYS A 202 -5.58 -5.90 19.72
N THR A 203 -5.42 -4.65 20.14
CA THR A 203 -6.50 -3.68 20.25
C THR A 203 -6.10 -2.30 19.70
N VAL A 204 -7.09 -1.64 19.10
CA VAL A 204 -6.99 -0.29 18.56
C VAL A 204 -8.05 0.54 19.27
N GLU A 205 -7.64 1.63 19.89
CA GLU A 205 -8.56 2.52 20.58
C GLU A 205 -8.90 3.72 19.69
N VAL A 206 -10.17 4.13 19.68
CA VAL A 206 -10.65 5.25 18.87
C VAL A 206 -11.55 6.14 19.71
N GLY A 207 -11.33 7.45 19.64
CA GLY A 207 -12.19 8.44 20.29
C GLY A 207 -12.25 9.73 19.51
N GLN A 208 -13.11 10.66 19.95
CA GLN A 208 -13.20 11.99 19.37
C GLN A 208 -13.12 13.08 20.43
N THR A 209 -12.62 14.23 20.01
CA THR A 209 -12.88 15.53 20.66
C THR A 209 -13.75 16.35 19.72
N GLU A 210 -14.00 17.62 20.04
CA GLU A 210 -14.75 18.53 19.16
C GLU A 210 -14.12 18.63 17.75
N ASP A 211 -12.81 18.51 17.65
CA ASP A 211 -12.06 18.83 16.43
C ASP A 211 -11.25 17.68 15.86
N TRP A 212 -11.06 16.59 16.61
CA TRP A 212 -10.12 15.53 16.26
C TRP A 212 -10.70 14.15 16.49
N VAL A 213 -10.48 13.24 15.55
CA VAL A 213 -10.54 11.79 15.80
C VAL A 213 -9.15 11.33 16.23
N THR A 214 -9.08 10.63 17.36
CA THR A 214 -7.84 10.06 17.88
C THR A 214 -7.86 8.55 17.72
N ILE A 215 -6.79 7.99 17.15
CA ILE A 215 -6.55 6.56 17.02
C ILE A 215 -5.29 6.24 17.81
N ARG A 216 -5.39 5.31 18.77
CA ARG A 216 -4.26 4.80 19.54
C ARG A 216 -4.07 3.32 19.28
N ALA A 217 -2.84 2.91 19.01
CA ALA A 217 -2.46 1.51 19.08
C ALA A 217 -0.97 1.38 19.40
N GLY A 218 -0.62 0.39 20.22
CA GLY A 218 0.75 0.25 20.72
C GLY A 218 1.31 1.55 21.29
N ALA A 219 2.50 1.93 20.82
CA ALA A 219 3.22 3.14 21.22
C ALA A 219 2.75 4.43 20.50
N TRP A 220 1.74 4.36 19.62
CA TRP A 220 1.38 5.47 18.74
C TRP A 220 0.01 6.05 19.08
N THR A 221 -0.05 7.38 19.12
CA THR A 221 -1.30 8.16 19.12
C THR A 221 -1.33 9.02 17.87
N VAL A 222 -2.41 8.92 17.09
CA VAL A 222 -2.62 9.66 15.86
C VAL A 222 -3.91 10.47 15.97
N CYS A 223 -3.84 11.77 15.73
CA CYS A 223 -4.99 12.67 15.73
C CYS A 223 -5.23 13.20 14.31
N LEU A 224 -6.45 13.01 13.81
CA LEU A 224 -6.90 13.41 12.47
C LEU A 224 -7.98 14.47 12.60
N LYS A 225 -7.79 15.62 11.95
CA LYS A 225 -8.74 16.73 12.04
C LYS A 225 -10.09 16.32 11.45
N ILE A 226 -11.16 16.59 12.18
CA ILE A 226 -12.53 16.41 11.70
C ILE A 226 -12.83 17.51 10.68
N GLU A 227 -13.24 17.08 9.49
CA GLU A 227 -13.76 17.94 8.43
C GLU A 227 -15.26 18.18 8.66
N LYS A 228 -15.64 19.46 8.84
CA LYS A 228 -16.98 19.89 9.29
C LYS A 228 -17.81 20.53 8.17
N GLU A 229 -17.19 20.96 7.08
CA GLU A 229 -17.83 21.73 6.02
C GLU A 229 -18.10 20.90 4.77
N ALA A 230 -17.18 19.98 4.45
CA ALA A 230 -17.27 19.16 3.25
C ALA A 230 -18.34 18.06 3.38
N ARG A 231 -18.85 17.60 2.23
CA ARG A 231 -19.87 16.54 2.16
C ARG A 231 -19.30 15.27 1.55
N PHE A 232 -19.71 14.13 2.09
CA PHE A 232 -19.47 12.83 1.49
C PHE A 232 -20.69 12.40 0.65
N PRO A 233 -20.53 11.62 -0.44
CA PRO A 233 -21.66 11.15 -1.22
C PRO A 233 -22.60 10.25 -0.38
N GLN A 234 -23.90 10.27 -0.69
CA GLN A 234 -24.86 9.31 -0.13
C GLN A 234 -24.65 7.95 -0.78
N VAL A 235 -23.82 7.12 -0.16
CA VAL A 235 -23.35 5.84 -0.74
C VAL A 235 -24.16 4.63 -0.28
N ASP A 236 -24.92 4.74 0.82
CA ASP A 236 -25.63 3.61 1.41
C ASP A 236 -26.70 3.03 0.46
N ASP A 237 -27.37 3.89 -0.31
CA ASP A 237 -28.36 3.51 -1.33
C ASP A 237 -27.75 2.79 -2.54
N LEU A 238 -26.42 2.85 -2.70
CA LEU A 238 -25.70 2.23 -3.81
C LEU A 238 -25.27 0.80 -3.50
N LEU A 239 -25.53 0.27 -2.31
CA LEU A 239 -25.04 -1.04 -1.88
C LEU A 239 -26.01 -2.17 -2.26
N PRO A 240 -25.75 -2.93 -3.34
CA PRO A 240 -26.65 -3.98 -3.79
C PRO A 240 -26.67 -5.18 -2.83
N ALA A 241 -27.84 -5.82 -2.71
CA ALA A 241 -27.98 -7.11 -2.06
C ALA A 241 -27.47 -8.23 -2.98
N ALA A 242 -26.89 -9.30 -2.43
CA ALA A 242 -26.31 -10.38 -3.24
C ALA A 242 -27.33 -11.12 -4.12
N ASN A 243 -28.58 -11.21 -3.66
CA ASN A 243 -29.68 -11.89 -4.36
C ASN A 243 -30.17 -11.17 -5.63
N VAL A 244 -29.72 -9.94 -5.90
CA VAL A 244 -30.07 -9.22 -7.13
C VAL A 244 -29.16 -9.58 -8.31
N ALA A 245 -28.08 -10.33 -8.06
CA ALA A 245 -27.12 -10.72 -9.08
C ALA A 245 -27.71 -11.78 -10.02
N GLY A 246 -27.67 -11.52 -11.34
CA GLY A 246 -28.02 -12.50 -12.36
C GLY A 246 -26.88 -13.48 -12.62
N SER A 247 -25.63 -13.09 -12.35
CA SER A 247 -24.46 -13.94 -12.49
C SER A 247 -23.45 -13.67 -11.38
N THR A 248 -22.78 -14.72 -10.91
CA THR A 248 -21.74 -14.65 -9.88
C THR A 248 -20.50 -15.40 -10.32
N LEU A 249 -19.37 -14.71 -10.34
CA LEU A 249 -18.05 -15.31 -10.45
C LEU A 249 -17.57 -15.74 -9.07
N HIS A 250 -17.34 -17.03 -8.88
CA HIS A 250 -16.64 -17.59 -7.74
C HIS A 250 -15.22 -17.97 -8.15
N TRP A 251 -14.23 -17.21 -7.70
CA TRP A 251 -12.83 -17.55 -7.94
C TRP A 251 -12.20 -18.32 -6.78
N SER A 252 -11.40 -19.33 -7.09
CA SER A 252 -10.65 -20.10 -6.09
C SER A 252 -9.56 -19.23 -5.42
N ASN A 253 -9.06 -19.66 -4.27
CA ASN A 253 -7.93 -18.99 -3.61
C ASN A 253 -6.70 -18.92 -4.53
N ALA A 254 -6.39 -20.03 -5.23
CA ALA A 254 -5.26 -20.10 -6.14
C ALA A 254 -5.43 -19.15 -7.33
N ASP A 255 -6.63 -19.14 -7.93
CA ASP A 255 -6.93 -18.28 -9.07
C ASP A 255 -6.94 -16.80 -8.71
N ALA A 256 -7.50 -16.42 -7.55
CA ALA A 256 -7.48 -15.03 -7.11
C ALA A 256 -6.05 -14.50 -6.93
N GLN A 257 -5.16 -15.31 -6.34
CA GLN A 257 -3.74 -14.96 -6.18
C GLN A 257 -3.01 -14.91 -7.53
N PHE A 258 -3.25 -15.89 -8.40
CA PHE A 258 -2.68 -15.94 -9.73
C PHE A 258 -3.12 -14.75 -10.58
N LEU A 259 -4.42 -14.46 -10.61
CA LEU A 259 -5.03 -13.35 -11.34
C LEU A 259 -4.47 -12.00 -10.87
N ALA A 260 -4.36 -11.78 -9.55
CA ALA A 260 -3.81 -10.53 -9.02
C ALA A 260 -2.37 -10.25 -9.49
N LYS A 261 -1.58 -11.29 -9.77
CA LYS A 261 -0.23 -11.18 -10.36
C LYS A 261 -0.31 -11.01 -11.89
N ALA A 262 -1.14 -11.80 -12.56
CA ALA A 262 -1.28 -11.81 -14.02
C ALA A 262 -1.79 -10.47 -14.57
N LEU A 263 -2.81 -9.86 -13.94
CA LEU A 263 -3.43 -8.61 -14.40
C LEU A 263 -2.42 -7.46 -14.59
N LYS A 264 -1.34 -7.42 -13.79
CA LYS A 264 -0.29 -6.40 -13.90
C LYS A 264 0.54 -6.51 -15.19
N ARG A 265 0.56 -7.68 -15.80
CA ARG A 265 1.41 -8.02 -16.96
C ARG A 265 0.60 -8.14 -18.25
N LEU A 266 -0.73 -8.14 -18.15
CA LEU A 266 -1.59 -8.21 -19.32
C LEU A 266 -1.39 -6.97 -20.21
N PRO A 267 -1.48 -7.13 -21.54
CA PRO A 267 -1.35 -5.98 -22.44
C PRO A 267 -2.52 -5.00 -22.26
N SER A 268 -2.32 -3.72 -22.55
CA SER A 268 -3.37 -2.71 -22.58
C SER A 268 -3.07 -1.66 -23.63
N SER A 269 -4.09 -1.22 -24.38
CA SER A 269 -4.02 -0.04 -25.25
C SER A 269 -4.42 1.26 -24.55
N ASP A 270 -5.03 1.17 -23.36
CA ASP A 270 -5.49 2.30 -22.57
C ASP A 270 -4.83 2.24 -21.19
N GLU A 271 -3.98 3.22 -20.88
CA GLU A 271 -3.27 3.30 -19.60
C GLU A 271 -4.17 3.82 -18.46
N VAL A 272 -5.24 4.55 -18.78
CA VAL A 272 -6.16 5.15 -17.81
C VAL A 272 -7.13 4.11 -17.27
N ASN A 273 -7.87 3.43 -18.16
CA ASN A 273 -8.85 2.44 -17.74
C ASN A 273 -8.30 1.02 -17.67
N ALA A 274 -7.18 0.75 -18.35
CA ALA A 274 -6.54 -0.56 -18.40
C ALA A 274 -7.57 -1.70 -18.57
N PRO A 275 -8.38 -1.68 -19.65
CA PRO A 275 -9.55 -2.53 -19.79
C PRO A 275 -9.15 -4.00 -19.86
N VAL A 276 -9.99 -4.84 -19.26
CA VAL A 276 -10.00 -6.30 -19.43
C VAL A 276 -11.43 -6.77 -19.59
N THR A 277 -11.62 -7.84 -20.35
CA THR A 277 -12.91 -8.53 -20.42
C THR A 277 -12.91 -9.70 -19.46
N VAL A 278 -13.90 -9.76 -18.57
CA VAL A 278 -14.21 -10.98 -17.81
C VAL A 278 -15.29 -11.73 -18.59
N ASP A 279 -14.98 -12.94 -19.02
CA ASP A 279 -15.91 -13.83 -19.72
C ASP A 279 -16.35 -14.96 -18.79
N LEU A 280 -17.66 -15.02 -18.54
CA LEU A 280 -18.31 -16.07 -17.77
C LEU A 280 -19.21 -16.94 -18.66
N ASN A 281 -19.06 -16.88 -19.98
CA ASN A 281 -19.77 -17.72 -20.93
C ASN A 281 -18.89 -18.92 -21.35
N GLY A 282 -18.90 -19.96 -20.52
CA GLY A 282 -18.06 -21.15 -20.68
C GLY A 282 -17.03 -21.24 -19.56
N ALA A 283 -15.75 -21.38 -19.91
CA ALA A 283 -14.67 -21.29 -18.94
C ALA A 283 -14.61 -19.87 -18.36
N VAL A 284 -14.27 -19.73 -17.07
CA VAL A 284 -14.01 -18.42 -16.47
C VAL A 284 -12.69 -17.90 -17.04
N SER A 285 -12.75 -16.84 -17.85
CA SER A 285 -11.55 -16.25 -18.44
C SER A 285 -11.49 -14.73 -18.33
N VAL A 286 -10.26 -14.20 -18.36
CA VAL A 286 -9.96 -12.77 -18.38
C VAL A 286 -9.12 -12.48 -19.61
N ARG A 287 -9.58 -11.55 -20.45
CA ARG A 287 -8.92 -11.21 -21.72
C ARG A 287 -8.46 -9.77 -21.75
N ALA A 288 -7.30 -9.57 -22.36
CA ALA A 288 -6.70 -8.27 -22.57
C ALA A 288 -6.01 -8.22 -23.93
N ALA A 289 -5.92 -7.04 -24.54
CA ALA A 289 -5.28 -6.86 -25.84
C ALA A 289 -4.45 -5.57 -25.84
N ALA A 290 -3.35 -5.58 -26.62
CA ALA A 290 -2.48 -4.41 -26.79
C ALA A 290 -3.08 -3.36 -27.75
N SER A 291 -4.00 -3.78 -28.61
CA SER A 291 -4.80 -2.93 -29.50
C SER A 291 -6.00 -3.75 -29.99
N SER A 292 -6.96 -3.10 -30.66
CA SER A 292 -8.12 -3.78 -31.24
C SER A 292 -7.80 -4.75 -32.38
N LYS A 293 -6.58 -4.69 -32.95
CA LYS A 293 -6.12 -5.53 -34.07
C LYS A 293 -5.16 -6.64 -33.64
N ALA A 294 -4.68 -6.62 -32.41
CA ALA A 294 -3.75 -7.62 -31.91
C ALA A 294 -4.51 -8.82 -31.33
N PRO A 295 -4.02 -10.06 -31.52
CA PRO A 295 -4.63 -11.21 -30.86
C PRO A 295 -4.59 -11.01 -29.33
N PRO A 296 -5.69 -11.31 -28.63
CA PRO A 296 -5.76 -11.10 -27.20
C PRO A 296 -4.91 -12.13 -26.44
N THR A 297 -4.50 -11.75 -25.23
CA THR A 297 -4.04 -12.69 -24.22
C THR A 297 -5.25 -13.13 -23.40
N GLU A 298 -5.50 -14.43 -23.31
CA GLU A 298 -6.57 -15.02 -22.51
C GLU A 298 -5.99 -15.73 -21.29
N VAL A 299 -6.43 -15.31 -20.10
CA VAL A 299 -6.12 -15.96 -18.84
C VAL A 299 -7.32 -16.80 -18.41
N VAL A 300 -7.17 -18.11 -18.35
CA VAL A 300 -8.22 -19.04 -17.93
C VAL A 300 -8.03 -19.45 -16.49
N LEU A 301 -9.06 -19.27 -15.68
CA LEU A 301 -9.06 -19.53 -14.23
C LEU A 301 -9.67 -20.92 -13.98
N THR A 302 -8.82 -21.94 -13.98
CA THR A 302 -9.23 -23.36 -14.04
C THR A 302 -9.94 -23.86 -12.78
N GLY A 303 -9.70 -23.24 -11.62
CA GLY A 303 -10.38 -23.55 -10.36
C GLY A 303 -11.59 -22.65 -10.06
N SER A 304 -11.90 -21.71 -10.96
CA SER A 304 -12.96 -20.72 -10.78
C SER A 304 -14.19 -21.12 -11.57
N ARG A 305 -15.36 -20.71 -11.09
CA ARG A 305 -16.64 -21.06 -11.72
C ARG A 305 -17.58 -19.86 -11.76
N ARG A 306 -18.62 -20.00 -12.56
CA ARG A 306 -19.74 -19.08 -12.61
C ARG A 306 -21.04 -19.78 -12.20
N ASP A 307 -21.77 -19.16 -11.30
CA ASP A 307 -23.16 -19.49 -10.97
C ASP A 307 -24.10 -18.43 -11.62
N GLY A 308 -25.27 -18.83 -12.14
CA GLY A 308 -26.23 -17.93 -12.81
C GLY A 308 -26.05 -17.79 -14.33
N ASP A 309 -26.41 -16.63 -14.90
CA ASP A 309 -26.46 -16.37 -16.34
C ASP A 309 -25.10 -16.16 -16.99
N ALA A 310 -24.99 -16.47 -18.29
CA ALA A 310 -23.75 -16.28 -19.04
C ALA A 310 -23.59 -14.80 -19.35
N ILE A 311 -22.43 -14.22 -18.99
CA ILE A 311 -22.22 -12.78 -19.12
C ILE A 311 -20.76 -12.46 -19.44
N ARG A 312 -20.57 -11.36 -20.17
CA ARG A 312 -19.27 -10.73 -20.40
C ARG A 312 -19.31 -9.28 -19.93
N ILE A 313 -18.30 -8.85 -19.22
CA ILE A 313 -18.15 -7.45 -18.82
C ILE A 313 -16.78 -6.91 -19.23
N SER A 314 -16.72 -5.65 -19.65
CA SER A 314 -15.47 -4.91 -19.73
C SER A 314 -15.26 -4.13 -18.44
N THR A 315 -14.09 -4.25 -17.81
CA THR A 315 -13.83 -3.64 -16.52
C THR A 315 -12.38 -3.16 -16.40
N ASN A 316 -12.14 -2.24 -15.47
CA ASN A 316 -10.79 -1.81 -15.15
C ASN A 316 -10.07 -2.92 -14.37
N ARG A 317 -8.93 -3.40 -14.89
CA ARG A 317 -8.16 -4.48 -14.29
C ARG A 317 -7.66 -4.19 -12.88
N VAL A 318 -7.42 -2.92 -12.55
CA VAL A 318 -6.96 -2.50 -11.23
C VAL A 318 -8.05 -2.75 -10.19
N TYR A 319 -9.31 -2.46 -10.51
CA TYR A 319 -10.44 -2.70 -9.61
C TYR A 319 -10.75 -4.20 -9.48
N LEU A 320 -10.74 -4.95 -10.58
CA LEU A 320 -10.88 -6.41 -10.55
C LEU A 320 -9.78 -7.06 -9.70
N GLY A 321 -8.52 -6.69 -9.94
CA GLY A 321 -7.38 -7.19 -9.17
C GLY A 321 -7.40 -6.72 -7.71
N ARG A 322 -8.00 -5.57 -7.42
CA ARG A 322 -8.21 -5.09 -6.06
C ARG A 322 -9.23 -5.94 -5.31
N ALA A 323 -10.35 -6.32 -5.93
CA ALA A 323 -11.32 -7.22 -5.30
C ALA A 323 -10.64 -8.52 -4.81
N ALA A 324 -9.76 -9.09 -5.63
CA ALA A 324 -8.96 -10.26 -5.25
C ALA A 324 -7.98 -9.97 -4.09
N ARG A 325 -7.28 -8.83 -4.11
CA ARG A 325 -6.33 -8.40 -3.05
C ARG A 325 -7.02 -8.09 -1.72
N LEU A 326 -8.22 -7.53 -1.74
CA LEU A 326 -9.06 -7.32 -0.56
C LEU A 326 -9.57 -8.65 0.03
N GLY A 327 -9.41 -9.77 -0.68
CA GLY A 327 -9.74 -11.10 -0.19
C GLY A 327 -11.14 -11.58 -0.54
N PHE A 328 -11.92 -10.82 -1.34
CA PHE A 328 -13.24 -11.27 -1.77
C PHE A 328 -13.13 -12.50 -2.68
N ARG A 329 -14.10 -13.42 -2.55
CA ARG A 329 -14.15 -14.67 -3.34
C ARG A 329 -15.33 -14.81 -4.28
N SER A 330 -16.22 -13.83 -4.24
CA SER A 330 -17.39 -13.78 -5.10
C SER A 330 -17.50 -12.38 -5.69
N VAL A 331 -17.63 -12.29 -7.02
CA VAL A 331 -17.98 -11.07 -7.74
C VAL A 331 -19.36 -11.26 -8.34
N PHE A 332 -20.28 -10.38 -7.95
CA PHE A 332 -21.67 -10.36 -8.35
C PHE A 332 -21.88 -9.39 -9.50
N LEU A 333 -22.67 -9.80 -10.49
CA LEU A 333 -22.97 -9.07 -11.72
C LEU A 333 -24.48 -9.06 -11.96
N THR A 334 -25.04 -7.87 -12.17
CA THR A 334 -26.46 -7.68 -12.50
C THR A 334 -26.70 -7.42 -13.99
N GLY A 335 -25.66 -7.00 -14.72
CA GLY A 335 -25.74 -6.67 -16.13
C GLY A 335 -24.39 -6.28 -16.72
N GLN A 336 -24.31 -6.16 -18.04
CA GLN A 336 -23.03 -5.91 -18.73
C GLN A 336 -22.48 -4.49 -18.53
N GLU A 337 -23.35 -3.56 -18.12
CA GLU A 337 -23.05 -2.13 -17.96
C GLU A 337 -23.37 -1.63 -16.55
N SER A 338 -23.82 -2.55 -15.68
CA SER A 338 -24.05 -2.27 -14.27
C SER A 338 -22.76 -2.46 -13.47
N PRO A 339 -22.57 -1.72 -12.37
CA PRO A 339 -21.42 -1.91 -11.49
C PRO A 339 -21.25 -3.38 -11.06
N ALA A 340 -20.00 -3.83 -11.01
CA ALA A 340 -19.64 -5.10 -10.41
C ALA A 340 -19.43 -4.89 -8.91
N PHE A 341 -19.76 -5.91 -8.11
CA PHE A 341 -19.59 -5.80 -6.66
C PHE A 341 -19.20 -7.11 -6.00
N CYS A 342 -18.60 -7.00 -4.82
CA CYS A 342 -18.32 -8.07 -3.88
C CYS A 342 -19.06 -7.76 -2.59
N ARG A 343 -19.64 -8.78 -1.94
CA ARG A 343 -20.37 -8.61 -0.68
C ARG A 343 -20.05 -9.74 0.29
N GLU A 344 -19.72 -9.35 1.51
CA GLU A 344 -19.53 -10.20 2.69
C GLU A 344 -20.28 -9.54 3.87
N PRO A 345 -20.48 -10.24 5.01
CA PRO A 345 -21.29 -9.71 6.12
C PRO A 345 -20.86 -8.33 6.62
N HIS A 346 -19.55 -8.05 6.65
CA HIS A 346 -18.98 -6.83 7.21
C HIS A 346 -18.35 -5.89 6.18
N ARG A 347 -18.47 -6.19 4.88
CA ARG A 347 -17.86 -5.35 3.84
C ARG A 347 -18.47 -5.54 2.47
N THR A 348 -18.53 -4.45 1.72
CA THR A 348 -18.96 -4.40 0.33
C THR A 348 -17.94 -3.59 -0.47
N TYR A 349 -17.53 -4.13 -1.60
CA TYR A 349 -16.69 -3.44 -2.58
C TYR A 349 -17.42 -3.38 -3.91
N LEU A 350 -17.53 -2.20 -4.50
CA LEU A 350 -18.30 -1.93 -5.72
C LEU A 350 -17.43 -1.10 -6.67
N TRP A 351 -17.51 -1.34 -7.97
CA TRP A 351 -16.84 -0.50 -8.97
C TRP A 351 -17.61 -0.42 -10.29
N ALA A 352 -17.46 0.71 -10.98
CA ALA A 352 -18.02 0.92 -12.30
C ALA A 352 -17.33 0.03 -13.36
N VAL A 353 -18.14 -0.54 -14.26
CA VAL A 353 -17.67 -1.26 -15.45
C VAL A 353 -17.52 -0.28 -16.64
N LEU A 354 -16.79 -0.69 -17.69
CA LEU A 354 -16.39 0.19 -18.80
C LEU A 354 -17.36 0.20 -20.00
N GLY A 355 -18.48 -0.52 -19.90
CA GLY A 355 -19.48 -0.63 -20.96
C GLY A 355 -19.15 -1.67 -22.04
N LYS A 356 -20.12 -1.96 -22.92
CA LYS A 356 -20.02 -3.06 -23.91
C LYS A 356 -18.97 -2.84 -25.00
N ALA A 357 -18.68 -1.59 -25.33
CA ALA A 357 -17.71 -1.25 -26.39
C ALA A 357 -16.28 -1.71 -26.06
N GLY A 358 -15.96 -1.90 -24.77
CA GLY A 358 -14.67 -2.41 -24.32
C GLY A 358 -14.57 -3.93 -24.24
N ILE A 359 -15.56 -4.69 -24.70
CA ILE A 359 -15.55 -6.16 -24.67
C ILE A 359 -14.63 -6.67 -25.79
N ILE A 360 -13.62 -7.44 -25.39
CA ILE A 360 -12.67 -8.12 -26.26
C ILE A 360 -13.27 -9.49 -26.62
N PRO A 361 -13.50 -9.79 -27.91
CA PRO A 361 -14.11 -11.05 -28.34
C PRO A 361 -13.14 -12.23 -28.18
N SER A 362 -13.68 -13.45 -28.36
CA SER A 362 -12.85 -14.66 -28.32
C SER A 362 -12.13 -14.78 -29.65
N ASP A 363 -10.87 -15.19 -29.59
CA ASP A 363 -10.01 -15.31 -30.76
C ASP A 363 -9.31 -16.68 -30.71
N PRO A 364 -9.44 -17.53 -31.73
CA PRO A 364 -8.71 -18.80 -31.82
C PRO A 364 -7.19 -18.65 -31.75
N GLU A 365 -6.66 -17.50 -32.18
CA GLU A 365 -5.23 -17.18 -32.16
C GLU A 365 -4.79 -16.51 -30.84
N ALA A 366 -5.67 -16.49 -29.82
CA ALA A 366 -5.36 -15.90 -28.53
C ALA A 366 -4.19 -16.62 -27.84
N THR A 367 -3.26 -15.85 -27.27
CA THR A 367 -2.24 -16.42 -26.38
C THR A 367 -2.92 -16.83 -25.07
N ARG A 368 -3.08 -18.14 -24.87
CA ARG A 368 -3.79 -18.71 -23.71
C ARG A 368 -2.83 -19.04 -22.57
N ILE A 369 -3.17 -18.60 -21.37
CA ILE A 369 -2.46 -18.86 -20.13
C ILE A 369 -3.45 -19.43 -19.12
N GLU A 370 -3.18 -20.61 -18.58
CA GLU A 370 -4.06 -21.24 -17.60
C GLU A 370 -3.49 -21.07 -16.18
N SER A 371 -4.38 -20.88 -15.21
CA SER A 371 -3.99 -20.89 -13.81
C SER A 371 -3.57 -22.29 -13.35
N PRO A 372 -2.71 -22.41 -12.32
CA PRO A 372 -2.30 -23.70 -11.80
C PRO A 372 -3.50 -24.50 -11.32
N THR A 373 -3.70 -25.70 -11.87
CA THR A 373 -4.72 -26.63 -11.35
C THR A 373 -4.26 -27.12 -9.98
N SER A 374 -5.13 -27.07 -8.97
CA SER A 374 -4.88 -27.65 -7.65
C SER A 374 -4.90 -29.19 -7.73
N GLN A 375 -3.90 -29.79 -8.38
CA GLN A 375 -3.57 -31.19 -8.14
C GLN A 375 -2.70 -31.24 -6.89
N HIS A 376 -3.33 -31.51 -5.75
CA HIS A 376 -2.61 -32.16 -4.66
C HIS A 376 -2.17 -33.55 -5.16
N THR A 377 -0.99 -33.63 -5.76
CA THR A 377 -0.17 -34.84 -5.61
C THR A 377 0.74 -34.55 -4.44
N THR A 378 0.28 -34.94 -3.26
CA THR A 378 1.18 -35.34 -2.18
C THR A 378 2.16 -36.35 -2.79
N ALA A 379 3.40 -35.94 -2.99
CA ALA A 379 4.48 -36.90 -3.10
C ALA A 379 4.50 -37.67 -1.78
N ILE A 380 3.89 -38.86 -1.78
CA ILE A 380 4.04 -39.83 -0.71
C ILE A 380 5.53 -40.16 -0.67
N PRO A 381 6.27 -39.85 0.42
CA PRO A 381 7.60 -40.41 0.59
C PRO A 381 7.41 -41.92 0.71
N GLN A 382 7.84 -42.68 -0.29
CA GLN A 382 7.91 -44.13 -0.16
C GLN A 382 8.93 -44.44 0.95
N GLU A 383 8.42 -44.80 2.13
CA GLU A 383 9.19 -45.49 3.15
C GLU A 383 9.81 -46.75 2.52
N ARG A 384 11.13 -46.75 2.38
CA ARG A 384 11.90 -47.96 2.10
C ARG A 384 11.89 -48.80 3.36
N ASN A 385 11.05 -49.83 3.37
CA ASN A 385 11.16 -50.96 4.30
C ASN A 385 12.53 -51.63 4.11
N ASN A 386 13.43 -51.41 5.06
CA ASN A 386 14.65 -52.21 5.19
C ASN A 386 14.32 -53.49 5.98
N ALA A 387 14.10 -54.59 5.26
CA ALA A 387 14.18 -55.92 5.83
C ALA A 387 15.64 -56.40 5.80
N MET A 388 16.13 -56.76 6.99
CA MET A 388 17.45 -57.28 7.30
C MET A 388 17.57 -58.72 6.80
N ILE A 389 18.48 -59.01 5.86
CA ILE A 389 18.98 -60.37 5.63
C ILE A 389 20.52 -60.32 5.59
N THR A 390 21.09 -61.14 6.45
CA THR A 390 22.51 -61.45 6.60
C THR A 390 22.97 -62.44 5.52
N SER A 391 24.08 -62.15 4.84
CA SER A 391 25.20 -63.07 4.61
C SER A 391 26.18 -62.51 3.55
N LYS A 392 27.42 -62.98 3.66
CA LYS A 392 28.68 -62.51 3.09
C LYS A 392 29.17 -63.58 2.08
N PRO A 393 30.33 -63.41 1.41
CA PRO A 393 30.65 -62.59 0.23
C PRO A 393 31.07 -63.46 -0.98
N GLU A 394 31.24 -62.89 -2.20
CA GLU A 394 32.36 -63.26 -3.10
C GLU A 394 32.53 -62.37 -4.35
N HIS A 395 33.76 -62.38 -4.85
CA HIS A 395 34.46 -61.54 -5.83
C HIS A 395 33.76 -61.16 -7.17
N ALA A 396 34.01 -59.93 -7.65
CA ALA A 396 34.90 -59.67 -8.81
C ALA A 396 34.97 -58.18 -9.20
N THR A 397 36.16 -57.75 -9.58
CA THR A 397 36.59 -56.42 -10.02
C THR A 397 36.01 -56.04 -11.38
N LYS A 398 35.58 -54.77 -11.58
CA LYS A 398 35.77 -54.03 -12.84
C LYS A 398 35.54 -52.51 -12.69
N GLN A 399 36.53 -51.78 -13.20
CA GLN A 399 36.63 -50.35 -13.50
C GLN A 399 35.39 -49.86 -14.28
N ALA A 400 34.73 -48.78 -13.84
CA ALA A 400 35.03 -47.36 -14.11
C ALA A 400 34.24 -46.85 -15.32
N GLU A 401 33.21 -46.04 -15.03
CA GLU A 401 32.75 -44.96 -15.92
C GLU A 401 32.14 -43.87 -15.05
N SER A 402 32.76 -42.71 -15.12
CA SER A 402 32.43 -41.48 -14.42
C SER A 402 31.15 -40.87 -14.96
N ASN A 403 30.21 -40.53 -14.09
CA ASN A 403 29.30 -39.41 -14.33
C ASN A 403 29.26 -38.57 -13.05
N GLN A 404 30.07 -37.51 -13.05
CA GLN A 404 30.07 -36.50 -12.01
C GLN A 404 28.78 -35.70 -12.12
N THR A 405 27.95 -35.78 -11.08
CA THR A 405 26.88 -34.82 -10.84
C THR A 405 27.52 -33.56 -10.27
N GLU A 406 27.58 -32.49 -11.07
CA GLU A 406 28.02 -31.17 -10.61
C GLU A 406 27.09 -30.67 -9.51
N THR A 407 27.57 -30.70 -8.26
CA THR A 407 26.95 -29.96 -7.17
C THR A 407 27.29 -28.48 -7.36
N VAL A 408 26.29 -27.68 -7.77
CA VAL A 408 26.38 -26.21 -7.84
C VAL A 408 26.77 -25.70 -6.45
N GLY A 409 28.05 -25.34 -6.29
CA GLY A 409 28.61 -24.87 -5.03
C GLY A 409 28.10 -23.49 -4.66
N VAL A 410 28.00 -23.20 -3.37
CA VAL A 410 27.52 -21.92 -2.81
C VAL A 410 28.26 -20.72 -3.42
N ASP A 411 29.53 -20.88 -3.79
CA ASP A 411 30.34 -19.84 -4.45
C ASP A 411 29.78 -19.41 -5.82
N SER A 412 29.25 -20.36 -6.61
CA SER A 412 28.60 -20.04 -7.90
C SER A 412 27.27 -19.29 -7.75
N LEU A 413 26.57 -19.49 -6.62
CA LEU A 413 25.37 -18.75 -6.28
C LEU A 413 25.70 -17.33 -5.83
N ILE A 414 26.82 -17.14 -5.12
CA ILE A 414 27.33 -15.82 -4.75
C ILE A 414 27.74 -15.04 -6.02
N GLU A 415 28.48 -15.66 -6.93
CA GLU A 415 28.88 -15.04 -8.20
C GLU A 415 27.67 -14.66 -9.07
N SER A 416 26.65 -15.53 -9.10
CA SER A 416 25.37 -15.24 -9.75
C SER A 416 24.66 -14.03 -9.10
N ALA A 417 24.66 -13.94 -7.76
CA ALA A 417 24.05 -12.82 -7.04
C ALA A 417 24.83 -11.49 -7.26
N GLU A 418 26.15 -11.55 -7.33
CA GLU A 418 26.99 -10.38 -7.66
C GLU A 418 26.77 -9.90 -9.10
N THR A 419 26.60 -10.82 -10.04
CA THR A 419 26.25 -10.53 -11.44
C THR A 419 24.89 -9.83 -11.54
N VAL A 420 23.88 -10.32 -10.81
CA VAL A 420 22.56 -9.67 -10.75
C VAL A 420 22.65 -8.27 -10.13
N LYS A 421 23.45 -8.11 -9.07
CA LYS A 421 23.68 -6.80 -8.43
C LYS A 421 24.37 -5.81 -9.37
N ALA A 422 25.32 -6.26 -10.18
CA ALA A 422 25.97 -5.44 -11.20
C ALA A 422 24.97 -4.99 -12.28
N SER A 423 24.18 -5.93 -12.82
CA SER A 423 23.15 -5.65 -13.83
C SER A 423 22.07 -4.67 -13.33
N LEU A 424 21.68 -4.78 -12.05
CA LEU A 424 20.72 -3.86 -11.44
C LEU A 424 21.26 -2.43 -11.31
N ARG A 425 22.56 -2.29 -10.97
CA ARG A 425 23.24 -0.99 -10.90
C ARG A 425 23.33 -0.34 -12.28
N GLU A 426 23.68 -1.11 -13.30
CA GLU A 426 23.73 -0.64 -14.68
C GLU A 426 22.34 -0.20 -15.17
N SER A 427 21.31 -1.01 -14.93
CA SER A 427 19.92 -0.67 -15.26
C SER A 427 19.46 0.60 -14.53
N SER A 428 19.85 0.76 -13.25
CA SER A 428 19.55 1.97 -12.47
C SER A 428 20.27 3.22 -13.01
N ALA A 429 21.47 3.07 -13.55
CA ALA A 429 22.18 4.18 -14.20
C ALA A 429 21.49 4.57 -15.51
N GLN A 430 21.13 3.60 -16.35
CA GLN A 430 20.41 3.82 -17.61
C GLN A 430 19.05 4.52 -17.39
N VAL A 431 18.29 4.13 -16.37
CA VAL A 431 17.04 4.81 -15.99
C VAL A 431 17.30 6.24 -15.54
N SER A 432 18.37 6.48 -14.80
CA SER A 432 18.74 7.82 -14.32
C SER A 432 19.12 8.75 -15.48
N ASP A 433 19.85 8.23 -16.47
CA ASP A 433 20.20 8.93 -17.70
C ASP A 433 18.97 9.21 -18.56
N LEU A 434 18.04 8.26 -18.68
CA LEU A 434 16.77 8.46 -19.38
C LEU A 434 15.93 9.56 -18.71
N ILE A 435 15.84 9.57 -17.38
CA ILE A 435 15.16 10.62 -16.61
C ILE A 435 15.83 11.98 -16.86
N ALA A 436 17.16 12.04 -16.91
CA ALA A 436 17.89 13.26 -17.21
C ALA A 436 17.61 13.75 -18.65
N ALA A 437 17.60 12.85 -19.63
CA ALA A 437 17.26 13.15 -21.02
C ALA A 437 15.82 13.67 -21.17
N LEU A 438 14.84 13.03 -20.52
CA LEU A 438 13.43 13.46 -20.52
C LEU A 438 13.24 14.83 -19.88
N LYS A 439 13.97 15.13 -18.79
CA LYS A 439 13.97 16.47 -18.17
C LYS A 439 14.54 17.54 -19.10
N ARG A 440 15.61 17.24 -19.84
CA ARG A 440 16.18 18.14 -20.86
C ARG A 440 15.19 18.39 -21.98
N HIS A 441 14.56 17.34 -22.51
CA HIS A 441 13.53 17.45 -23.55
C HIS A 441 12.35 18.32 -23.08
N ARG A 442 11.82 18.09 -21.87
CA ARG A 442 10.72 18.90 -21.32
C ARG A 442 11.09 20.39 -21.18
N ARG A 443 12.34 20.70 -20.85
CA ARG A 443 12.83 22.10 -20.81
C ARG A 443 12.89 22.70 -22.22
N GLN A 444 13.43 21.98 -23.20
CA GLN A 444 13.49 22.41 -24.59
C GLN A 444 12.10 22.64 -25.21
N SER A 445 11.13 21.75 -24.96
CA SER A 445 9.76 21.92 -25.44
C SER A 445 9.10 23.17 -24.86
N LYS A 446 9.34 23.49 -23.58
CA LYS A 446 8.83 24.72 -22.96
C LYS A 446 9.44 25.98 -23.60
N THR A 447 10.74 25.96 -23.89
CA THR A 447 11.43 27.08 -24.56
C THR A 447 10.93 27.28 -25.99
N LEU A 448 10.69 26.20 -26.74
CA LEU A 448 10.07 26.28 -28.08
C LEU A 448 8.64 26.82 -28.01
N GLN A 449 7.86 26.36 -27.03
CA GLN A 449 6.49 26.84 -26.84
C GLN A 449 6.45 28.32 -26.46
N SER A 450 7.38 28.80 -25.62
CA SER A 450 7.49 30.23 -25.31
C SER A 450 7.94 31.05 -26.53
N ALA A 451 8.90 30.54 -27.32
CA ALA A 451 9.35 31.21 -28.53
C ALA A 451 8.23 31.33 -29.58
N LEU A 452 7.43 30.28 -29.77
CA LEU A 452 6.27 30.29 -30.67
C LEU A 452 5.17 31.27 -30.20
N LEU A 453 4.96 31.39 -28.90
CA LEU A 453 4.02 32.38 -28.34
C LEU A 453 4.52 33.82 -28.54
N SER A 454 5.82 34.07 -28.37
CA SER A 454 6.42 35.38 -28.64
C SER A 454 6.35 35.77 -30.13
N ILE A 455 6.56 34.83 -31.05
CA ILE A 455 6.43 35.07 -32.49
C ILE A 455 4.98 35.41 -32.87
N ARG A 456 4.00 34.68 -32.31
CA ARG A 456 2.57 34.98 -32.55
C ARG A 456 2.15 36.33 -31.98
N ALA A 457 2.69 36.73 -30.83
CA ALA A 457 2.42 38.03 -30.24
C ALA A 457 2.99 39.19 -31.09
N LEU A 458 4.16 39.00 -31.73
CA LEU A 458 4.73 39.98 -32.65
C LEU A 458 3.93 40.11 -33.95
N GLN A 459 3.44 39.00 -34.50
CA GLN A 459 2.60 39.01 -35.71
C GLN A 459 1.22 39.68 -35.51
N ALA A 460 0.73 39.76 -34.26
CA ALA A 460 -0.53 40.42 -33.93
C ALA A 460 -0.40 41.94 -33.72
N ILE A 461 0.82 42.49 -33.75
CA ILE A 461 1.10 43.94 -33.60
C ILE A 461 1.23 44.63 -34.96
N ASP A 462 1.51 43.87 -36.03
CA ASP A 462 1.64 44.36 -37.42
C ASP A 462 0.35 44.19 -38.27
N ALA A 463 -0.79 43.91 -37.62
CA ALA A 463 -2.13 43.86 -38.23
C ALA A 463 -3.06 44.84 -37.51
#